data_AF-A0A7E6FNK5-F1
#
_entry.id   AF-A0A7E6FNK5-F1
#
_cell.length_a   1.000
_cell.length_b   1.000
_cell.length_c   1.000
_cell.angle_alpha   90.00
_cell.angle_beta   90.00
_cell.angle_gamma   90.00
#
_symmetry.space_group_name_H-M   'P 1'
#
loop_
_entity.id
_entity.type
_entity.pdbx_description
1 polymer ?
#
loop_
_entity_poly.entity_id
_entity_poly.type
_entity_poly.pdbx_seq_one_letter_code
_entity_poly.pdbx_strand_id
1 'polypeptide(L)'
;MLVDVYGIVKFHKLPFKTKGTDYLLIVTIVDESLIQADEKLKCLLFAHEEENLPQVKIGSIIRFHRLQVNLHNGELQGTSGKGFSWLVIDSRRDGCLIPKASSLNYTFTNVDRKMVRTLPCYRLFS
;
A
#
# COMPACT_ATOMS: atom_id res chain seq x y z
N MET A 1 4.78 14.66 7.15
CA MET A 1 3.43 15.01 6.68
C MET A 1 2.50 13.80 6.82
N LEU A 2 1.21 13.97 7.10
CA LEU A 2 0.23 12.87 7.11
C LEU A 2 -0.60 12.92 5.83
N VAL A 3 -0.68 11.81 5.10
CA VAL A 3 -1.39 11.73 3.82
C VAL A 3 -2.13 10.42 3.64
N ASP A 4 -3.17 10.46 2.81
CA ASP A 4 -3.82 9.27 2.27
C ASP A 4 -3.33 9.07 0.84
N VAL A 5 -2.88 7.87 0.52
CA VAL A 5 -2.28 7.57 -0.79
C VAL A 5 -2.81 6.27 -1.36
N TYR A 6 -2.88 6.20 -2.68
CA TYR A 6 -3.10 4.98 -3.44
C TYR A 6 -1.85 4.69 -4.27
N GLY A 7 -1.51 3.43 -4.43
CA GLY A 7 -0.42 3.04 -5.30
C GLY A 7 -0.44 1.57 -5.67
N ILE A 8 0.36 1.23 -6.67
CA ILE A 8 0.62 -0.14 -7.10
C ILE A 8 1.90 -0.61 -6.42
N VAL A 9 1.86 -1.79 -5.82
CA VAL A 9 3.03 -2.42 -5.22
C VAL A 9 4.00 -2.84 -6.32
N LYS A 10 5.21 -2.25 -6.34
CA LYS A 10 6.29 -2.62 -7.26
C LYS A 10 7.28 -3.59 -6.63
N PHE A 11 7.48 -3.48 -5.33
CA PHE A 11 8.40 -4.33 -4.59
C PHE A 11 7.92 -4.46 -3.14
N HIS A 12 8.16 -5.61 -2.53
CA HIS A 12 8.00 -5.78 -1.09
C HIS A 12 9.00 -6.81 -0.55
N LYS A 13 9.40 -6.63 0.70
CA LYS A 13 10.00 -7.72 1.49
C LYS A 13 8.90 -8.38 2.30
N LEU A 14 9.00 -9.67 2.57
CA LEU A 14 8.08 -10.33 3.50
C LEU A 14 8.19 -9.69 4.89
N PRO A 15 7.10 -9.68 5.68
CA PRO A 15 7.18 -9.27 7.08
C PRO A 15 8.28 -10.01 7.82
N PHE A 16 8.99 -9.29 8.69
CA PHE A 16 9.96 -9.91 9.59
C PHE A 16 9.96 -9.20 10.94
N LYS A 17 10.26 -9.96 12.00
CA LYS A 17 10.36 -9.41 13.35
C LYS A 17 11.57 -8.50 13.47
N THR A 18 11.36 -7.28 13.96
CA THR A 18 12.46 -6.34 14.20
C THR A 18 13.18 -6.65 15.51
N LYS A 19 14.26 -5.91 15.81
CA LYS A 19 14.90 -5.95 17.14
C LYS A 19 14.04 -5.29 18.23
N GLY A 20 13.00 -4.53 17.84
CA GLY A 20 12.05 -3.92 18.76
C GLY A 20 10.90 -4.86 19.10
N THR A 21 9.75 -4.28 19.45
CA THR A 21 8.53 -5.04 19.77
C THR A 21 7.74 -5.49 18.55
N ASP A 22 7.97 -4.84 17.40
CA ASP A 22 7.06 -4.90 16.26
C ASP A 22 7.64 -5.71 15.09
N TYR A 23 6.75 -6.23 14.25
CA TYR A 23 7.05 -6.71 12.91
C TYR A 23 7.13 -5.54 11.93
N LEU A 24 7.97 -5.68 10.92
CA LEU A 24 8.15 -4.70 9.85
C LEU A 24 7.86 -5.32 8.48
N LEU A 25 6.98 -4.69 7.72
CA LEU A 25 6.82 -4.91 6.29
C LEU A 25 7.43 -3.72 5.52
N ILE A 26 8.31 -4.01 4.57
CA ILE A 26 8.83 -3.01 3.63
C ILE A 26 8.11 -3.16 2.31
N VAL A 27 7.42 -2.11 1.87
CA VAL A 27 6.69 -2.08 0.60
C VAL A 27 7.05 -0.83 -0.18
N THR A 28 7.27 -0.97 -1.48
CA THR A 28 7.51 0.15 -2.39
C THR A 28 6.31 0.28 -3.31
N ILE A 29 5.72 1.46 -3.32
CA ILE A 29 4.55 1.77 -4.12
C ILE A 29 4.87 2.88 -5.13
N VAL A 30 4.12 2.88 -6.22
CA VAL A 30 4.12 3.95 -7.22
C VAL A 30 2.70 4.28 -7.58
N ASP A 31 2.44 5.54 -7.93
CA ASP A 31 1.22 5.97 -8.61
C ASP A 31 1.57 6.46 -10.02
N GLU A 32 0.59 6.96 -10.77
CA GLU A 32 0.84 7.46 -12.13
C GLU A 32 1.84 8.62 -12.18
N SER A 33 1.84 9.49 -11.16
CA SER A 33 2.76 10.63 -11.08
C SER A 33 4.21 10.17 -10.85
N LEU A 34 4.41 9.23 -9.95
CA LEU A 34 5.71 8.64 -9.64
C LEU A 34 6.24 7.80 -10.81
N ILE A 35 5.36 7.09 -11.53
CA ILE A 35 5.77 6.37 -12.76
C ILE A 35 6.31 7.34 -13.81
N GLN A 36 5.65 8.50 -14.01
CA GLN A 36 6.09 9.48 -15.01
C GLN A 36 7.42 10.15 -14.62
N ALA A 37 7.67 10.31 -13.32
CA ALA A 37 8.91 10.89 -12.80
C ALA A 37 10.05 9.87 -12.60
N ASP A 38 9.82 8.57 -12.90
CA ASP A 38 10.71 7.45 -12.54
C ASP A 38 11.08 7.42 -11.04
N GLU A 39 10.15 7.86 -10.20
CA GLU A 39 10.27 7.90 -8.75
C GLU A 39 9.47 6.77 -8.08
N LYS A 40 9.71 6.56 -6.79
CA LYS A 40 9.01 5.55 -6.00
C LYS A 40 8.92 5.95 -4.54
N LEU A 41 7.85 5.52 -3.87
CA LEU A 41 7.68 5.74 -2.45
C LEU A 41 7.94 4.44 -1.69
N LYS A 42 9.01 4.44 -0.88
CA LYS A 42 9.32 3.34 0.04
C LYS A 42 8.55 3.54 1.35
N CYS A 43 7.81 2.54 1.76
CA CYS A 43 7.03 2.54 2.99
C CYS A 43 7.54 1.47 3.97
N LEU A 44 7.68 1.84 5.23
CA LEU A 44 8.02 0.98 6.36
C LEU A 44 6.81 0.87 7.28
N LEU A 45 6.15 -0.29 7.27
CA LEU A 45 4.93 -0.52 8.02
C LEU A 45 5.21 -1.42 9.22
N PHE A 46 4.82 -0.96 10.39
CA PHE A 46 5.05 -1.62 11.67
C PHE A 46 3.73 -2.07 12.28
N ALA A 47 3.71 -3.27 12.86
CA ALA A 47 2.60 -3.78 13.64
C ALA A 47 3.09 -4.75 14.71
N HIS A 48 2.37 -4.87 15.82
CA HIS A 48 2.73 -5.78 16.92
C HIS A 48 2.63 -7.26 16.52
N GLU A 49 1.67 -7.59 15.66
CA GLU A 49 1.45 -8.95 15.13
C GLU A 49 1.63 -8.93 13.61
N GLU A 50 2.17 -10.01 13.06
CA GLU A 50 2.45 -10.12 11.62
C GLU A 50 1.17 -10.04 10.78
N GLU A 51 0.07 -10.61 11.27
CA GLU A 51 -1.21 -10.70 10.55
C GLU A 51 -1.87 -9.31 10.38
N ASN A 52 -1.45 -8.33 11.18
CA ASN A 52 -1.92 -6.95 11.08
C ASN A 52 -1.19 -6.14 9.99
N LEU A 53 -0.14 -6.71 9.37
CA LEU A 53 0.53 -6.12 8.23
C LEU A 53 -0.19 -6.48 6.91
N PRO A 54 -0.12 -5.61 5.90
CA PRO A 54 -0.81 -5.87 4.64
C PRO A 54 -0.18 -7.05 3.90
N GLN A 55 -1.03 -8.03 3.56
CA GLN A 55 -0.65 -9.12 2.67
C GLN A 55 -0.69 -8.65 1.22
N VAL A 56 0.46 -8.32 0.67
CA VAL A 56 0.61 -7.77 -0.69
C VAL A 56 1.34 -8.72 -1.63
N LYS A 57 1.08 -8.56 -2.93
CA LYS A 57 1.88 -9.10 -4.04
C LYS A 57 2.31 -7.96 -4.97
N ILE A 58 3.35 -8.17 -5.77
CA ILE A 58 3.68 -7.23 -6.85
C ILE A 58 2.46 -7.09 -7.77
N GLY A 59 2.10 -5.84 -8.10
CA GLY A 59 0.92 -5.49 -8.89
C GLY A 59 -0.37 -5.26 -8.07
N SER A 60 -0.38 -5.59 -6.77
CA SER A 60 -1.52 -5.30 -5.91
C SER A 60 -1.71 -3.80 -5.78
N ILE A 61 -2.96 -3.36 -5.70
CA ILE A 61 -3.29 -1.97 -5.44
C ILE A 61 -3.42 -1.83 -3.93
N ILE A 62 -2.78 -0.82 -3.36
CA ILE A 62 -2.84 -0.54 -1.93
C ILE A 62 -3.26 0.90 -1.70
N ARG A 63 -4.12 1.09 -0.71
CA ARG A 63 -4.50 2.37 -0.15
C ARG A 63 -3.96 2.45 1.27
N PHE A 64 -3.21 3.49 1.54
CA PHE A 64 -2.84 3.86 2.90
C PHE A 64 -3.67 5.05 3.35
N HIS A 65 -4.10 4.99 4.59
CA HIS A 65 -4.75 6.09 5.26
C HIS A 65 -3.87 6.55 6.43
N ARG A 66 -3.67 7.85 6.56
CA ARG A 66 -2.79 8.49 7.56
C ARG A 66 -1.36 7.94 7.52
N LEU A 67 -0.81 7.76 6.32
CA LEU A 67 0.61 7.45 6.14
C LEU A 67 1.45 8.67 6.55
N GLN A 68 2.45 8.44 7.40
CA GLN A 68 3.42 9.49 7.73
C GLN A 68 4.50 9.51 6.66
N VAL A 69 4.55 10.56 5.84
CA VAL A 69 5.60 10.74 4.82
C VAL A 69 6.61 11.76 5.30
N ASN A 70 7.87 11.36 5.38
CA ASN A 70 8.99 12.18 5.81
C ASN A 70 10.18 12.01 4.84
N LEU A 71 11.07 13.00 4.80
CA LEU A 71 12.32 12.90 4.05
C LEU A 71 13.36 12.16 4.90
N HIS A 72 13.92 11.07 4.38
CA HIS A 72 14.96 10.31 5.03
C HIS A 72 16.12 10.07 4.05
N ASN A 73 17.31 10.56 4.40
CA ASN A 73 18.50 10.51 3.54
C ASN A 73 18.28 11.08 2.13
N GLY A 74 17.45 12.12 2.01
CA GLY A 74 17.12 12.74 0.72
C GLY A 74 16.02 12.05 -0.08
N GLU A 75 15.49 10.92 0.39
CA GLU A 75 14.37 10.22 -0.27
C GLU A 75 13.07 10.33 0.55
N LEU A 76 11.94 10.44 -0.14
CA LEU A 76 10.63 10.37 0.52
C LEU A 76 10.38 8.95 1.03
N GLN A 77 10.02 8.86 2.31
CA GLN A 77 9.72 7.60 2.97
C GLN A 77 8.40 7.68 3.74
N GLY A 78 7.55 6.68 3.51
CA GLY A 78 6.33 6.46 4.28
C GLY A 78 6.60 5.60 5.51
N THR A 79 5.97 5.91 6.64
CA THR A 79 5.96 5.09 7.84
C THR A 79 4.55 4.95 8.39
N SER A 80 4.23 3.79 8.95
CA SER A 80 3.00 3.63 9.73
C SER A 80 3.12 4.40 11.06
N GLY A 81 2.03 5.02 11.49
CA GLY A 81 1.96 5.73 12.77
C GLY A 81 0.58 5.63 13.42
N LYS A 82 0.29 6.55 14.35
CA LYS A 82 -0.98 6.51 15.09
C LYS A 82 -2.20 6.72 14.17
N GLY A 83 -3.09 5.73 14.17
CA GLY A 83 -4.32 5.73 13.36
C GLY A 83 -4.07 5.39 11.89
N PHE A 84 -2.89 4.85 11.56
CA PHE A 84 -2.62 4.30 10.23
C PHE A 84 -3.53 3.10 9.97
N SER A 85 -4.04 3.01 8.75
CA SER A 85 -4.78 1.84 8.26
C SER A 85 -4.49 1.60 6.79
N TRP A 86 -4.70 0.36 6.35
CA TRP A 86 -4.42 -0.03 4.98
C TRP A 86 -5.58 -0.83 4.38
N LEU A 87 -5.69 -0.76 3.05
CA LEU A 87 -6.58 -1.55 2.22
C LEU A 87 -5.79 -2.05 1.02
N VAL A 88 -5.67 -3.37 0.89
CA VAL A 88 -5.07 -4.05 -0.26
C VAL A 88 -6.17 -4.57 -1.15
N ILE A 89 -5.98 -4.43 -2.45
CA ILE A 89 -6.91 -4.84 -3.47
C ILE A 89 -6.13 -5.67 -4.48
N ASP A 90 -6.37 -6.98 -4.45
CA ASP A 90 -5.79 -7.91 -5.41
C ASP A 90 -6.68 -7.99 -6.66
N SER A 91 -6.10 -7.80 -7.84
CA SER A 91 -6.76 -8.10 -9.11
C SER A 91 -6.57 -9.57 -9.45
N ARG A 92 -7.65 -10.34 -9.49
CA ARG A 92 -7.62 -11.71 -10.04
C ARG A 92 -7.75 -11.66 -11.56
N ARG A 93 -7.27 -12.70 -12.24
CA ARG A 93 -7.33 -12.86 -13.71
C ARG A 93 -8.76 -12.88 -14.28
N ASP A 94 -9.76 -13.09 -13.43
CA ASP A 94 -11.19 -13.05 -13.76
C ASP A 94 -11.80 -11.63 -13.60
N GLY A 95 -11.00 -10.62 -13.29
CA GLY A 95 -11.45 -9.25 -13.02
C GLY A 95 -12.10 -9.07 -11.64
N CYS A 96 -12.15 -10.12 -10.81
CA CYS A 96 -12.70 -10.05 -9.47
C CYS A 96 -11.72 -9.33 -8.52
N LEU A 97 -12.27 -8.37 -7.77
CA LEU A 97 -11.55 -7.59 -6.78
C LEU A 97 -11.76 -8.16 -5.40
N ILE A 98 -10.68 -8.59 -4.74
CA ILE A 98 -10.72 -9.04 -3.35
C ILE A 98 -10.07 -7.97 -2.47
N PRO A 99 -10.86 -7.10 -1.82
CA PRO A 99 -10.35 -6.17 -0.83
C PRO A 99 -9.98 -6.91 0.47
N LYS A 100 -8.80 -6.62 1.00
CA LYS A 100 -8.34 -6.99 2.34
C LYS A 100 -7.99 -5.71 3.09
N ALA A 101 -8.43 -5.56 4.33
CA ALA A 101 -8.20 -4.35 5.10
C ALA A 101 -7.70 -4.64 6.51
N SER A 102 -7.02 -3.66 7.10
CA SER A 102 -6.54 -3.72 8.49
C SER A 102 -7.65 -3.60 9.54
N SER A 103 -8.88 -3.27 9.14
CA SER A 103 -10.03 -3.15 10.03
C SER A 103 -11.30 -3.67 9.37
N LEU A 104 -12.26 -4.16 10.18
CA LEU A 104 -13.56 -4.62 9.72
C LEU A 104 -14.45 -3.47 9.21
N ASN A 105 -14.20 -2.24 9.67
CA ASN A 105 -14.98 -1.04 9.34
C ASN A 105 -14.32 -0.20 8.23
N TYR A 106 -13.77 -0.83 7.19
CA TYR A 106 -13.22 -0.09 6.06
C TYR A 106 -14.32 0.34 5.10
N THR A 107 -14.30 1.59 4.66
CA THR A 107 -15.23 2.09 3.66
C THR A 107 -14.65 1.84 2.26
N PHE A 108 -15.18 0.83 1.56
CA PHE A 108 -14.90 0.61 0.14
C PHE A 108 -15.94 1.32 -0.72
N THR A 109 -15.61 2.57 -1.09
CA THR A 109 -16.51 3.47 -1.80
C THR A 109 -16.47 3.26 -3.32
N ASN A 110 -17.41 3.88 -4.04
CA ASN A 110 -17.36 3.91 -5.50
C ASN A 110 -16.16 4.69 -6.05
N VAL A 111 -15.54 5.57 -5.25
CA VAL A 111 -14.28 6.25 -5.61
C VAL A 111 -13.13 5.25 -5.60
N ASP A 112 -13.06 4.38 -4.58
CA ASP A 112 -12.08 3.29 -4.55
C ASP A 112 -12.22 2.38 -5.78
N ARG A 113 -13.47 2.03 -6.15
CA ARG A 113 -13.73 1.22 -7.37
C ARG A 113 -13.30 1.93 -8.66
N LYS A 114 -13.47 3.26 -8.76
CA LYS A 114 -13.04 4.04 -9.93
C LYS A 114 -11.51 4.18 -10.00
N MET A 115 -10.85 4.42 -8.87
CA MET A 115 -9.38 4.50 -8.78
C MET A 115 -8.72 3.17 -9.13
N VAL A 116 -9.29 2.07 -8.64
CA VAL A 116 -8.82 0.72 -8.96
C VAL A 116 -8.91 0.44 -10.47
N ARG A 117 -10.01 0.85 -11.11
CA ARG A 117 -10.21 0.68 -12.57
C ARG A 117 -9.36 1.61 -13.44
N THR A 118 -8.89 2.73 -12.91
CA THR A 118 -8.07 3.71 -13.66
C THR A 118 -6.59 3.35 -13.63
N LEU A 119 -6.13 2.60 -12.62
CA LEU A 119 -4.75 2.14 -12.55
C LEU A 119 -4.42 1.16 -13.70
N PRO A 120 -3.29 1.36 -14.42
CA PRO A 120 -2.97 0.68 -15.67
C PRO A 120 -2.85 -0.85 -15.59
N CYS A 121 -2.77 -1.44 -14.39
CA CYS A 121 -2.79 -2.90 -14.22
C CYS A 121 -4.08 -3.53 -14.80
N TYR A 122 -5.20 -2.79 -14.82
CA TYR A 122 -6.44 -3.25 -15.47
C TYR A 122 -6.39 -3.31 -17.00
N ARG A 123 -5.55 -2.50 -17.64
CA ARG A 123 -5.44 -2.46 -19.11
C ARG A 123 -4.61 -3.59 -19.69
N LEU A 124 -3.89 -4.35 -18.87
CA LEU A 124 -3.10 -5.50 -19.30
C LEU A 124 -3.90 -6.82 -19.31
N PHE A 125 -5.13 -6.81 -18.81
CA PHE A 125 -6.00 -7.98 -18.73
C PHE A 125 -7.37 -7.79 -19.41
N SER A 126 -7.55 -6.72 -20.21
CA SER A 126 -8.69 -6.54 -21.13
C SER A 126 -8.24 -6.73 -22.56
#